data_AF-A0A1E9VYJ1-F1
#
_entry.id   AF-A0A1E9VYJ1-F1
#
_cell.length_a   1.000
_cell.length_b   1.000
_cell.length_c   1.000
_cell.angle_alpha   90.00
_cell.angle_beta   90.00
_cell.angle_gamma   90.00
#
_symmetry.space_group_name_H-M   'P 1'
#
loop_
_entity.id
_entity.type
_entity.pdbx_description
1 polymer ?
#
loop_
_entity_poly.entity_id
_entity_poly.type
_entity_poly.pdbx_seq_one_letter_code
_entity_poly.pdbx_strand_id
1 'polypeptide(L)'
;MNEHDEAEWTKNEEQTEDHEETNTSLEEQTSNPLDDTEEIPMLEETKIHEKEKVTPTNTNTAENTHAYEITENPGYLEGKEQDHQDIVSLIETAEAELADLRMRKDLIESDFPQLLESYDRFILNEEPISTIGKTSLIEYFTYELLKPLNDIGLERSNSAYDTWKTRHFSINYTLNGQNELVFSFVLPTIDQRYQVESMSLLNVSPETMEINVQDDRVLSLIRHWSVDRVFSAGQITIFNHKLNQLLAHARTLGFTVNQTLLDNTKPLRLNLQSEFELTNEVLDDIFIVAMKNPSYDMEKINETTYQVRLDKGQSLTITTNEKDQTVLSISSGDYPRSVIDFFINYEFLVPLMVRKS
;
A
#
# COMPACT_ATOMS: atom_id res chain seq x y z
N MET A 1 34.89 53.32 -11.93
CA MET A 1 36.00 52.96 -12.85
C MET A 1 36.18 51.45 -12.81
N ASN A 2 35.63 50.67 -13.74
CA ASN A 2 34.75 51.06 -14.86
C ASN A 2 33.47 50.20 -14.85
N GLU A 3 32.47 50.65 -15.60
CA GLU A 3 31.25 49.92 -15.96
C GLU A 3 31.40 49.25 -17.34
N HIS A 4 30.31 48.63 -17.84
CA HIS A 4 30.10 48.16 -19.24
C HIS A 4 30.90 46.91 -19.69
N ASP A 5 30.38 45.97 -20.50
CA ASP A 5 29.03 45.74 -21.10
C ASP A 5 28.66 44.25 -20.87
N GLU A 6 27.40 43.81 -20.73
CA GLU A 6 26.25 43.75 -21.66
C GLU A 6 26.31 42.65 -22.76
N ALA A 7 25.13 42.21 -23.20
CA ALA A 7 24.84 40.86 -23.70
C ALA A 7 25.20 40.56 -25.17
N GLU A 8 25.22 39.26 -25.53
CA GLU A 8 24.86 38.84 -26.90
C GLU A 8 24.14 37.48 -26.92
N TRP A 9 23.24 37.30 -27.90
CA TRP A 9 22.33 36.15 -28.03
C TRP A 9 22.23 35.79 -29.52
N THR A 10 22.79 34.66 -29.95
CA THR A 10 22.73 34.22 -31.36
C THR A 10 22.36 32.75 -31.52
N LYS A 11 21.58 32.49 -32.57
CA LYS A 11 20.96 31.20 -32.94
C LYS A 11 21.74 30.53 -34.10
N ASN A 12 21.38 29.27 -34.36
CA ASN A 12 21.61 28.39 -35.52
C ASN A 12 22.33 27.10 -35.08
N GLU A 13 21.82 25.87 -35.24
CA GLU A 13 21.04 25.19 -36.32
C GLU A 13 21.90 24.51 -37.40
N GLU A 14 21.35 23.40 -37.91
CA GLU A 14 21.85 22.46 -38.94
C GLU A 14 23.08 21.58 -38.59
N GLN A 15 23.24 20.38 -39.17
CA GLN A 15 22.34 19.21 -39.33
C GLN A 15 23.15 18.01 -39.89
N THR A 16 22.64 16.78 -39.68
CA THR A 16 22.74 15.51 -40.44
C THR A 16 22.74 14.34 -39.43
N GLU A 17 21.81 13.37 -39.37
CA GLU A 17 21.21 12.51 -40.44
C GLU A 17 22.25 11.55 -41.04
N ASP A 18 22.00 10.25 -41.29
CA ASP A 18 20.82 9.39 -41.14
C ASP A 18 21.32 7.91 -41.01
N HIS A 19 20.58 6.81 -40.81
CA HIS A 19 19.13 6.46 -40.79
C HIS A 19 18.95 5.28 -39.75
N GLU A 20 17.92 4.44 -39.60
CA GLU A 20 16.77 4.03 -40.43
C GLU A 20 15.45 3.99 -39.64
N GLU A 21 14.32 4.29 -40.29
CA GLU A 21 12.95 4.11 -39.75
C GLU A 21 12.34 2.73 -40.09
N THR A 22 11.22 2.39 -39.46
CA THR A 22 9.99 2.19 -40.28
C THR A 22 8.71 2.49 -39.50
N ASN A 23 7.91 3.41 -40.03
CA ASN A 23 6.63 3.85 -39.47
C ASN A 23 5.46 2.90 -39.82
N THR A 24 4.39 2.92 -39.01
CA THR A 24 3.01 3.14 -39.51
C THR A 24 2.11 3.66 -38.38
N SER A 25 1.37 4.73 -38.66
CA SER A 25 0.26 5.30 -37.88
C SER A 25 -0.77 5.82 -38.93
N LEU A 26 -2.09 5.89 -38.70
CA LEU A 26 -2.79 7.06 -38.11
C LEU A 26 -4.30 6.78 -37.89
N GLU A 27 -4.84 7.35 -36.81
CA GLU A 27 -6.08 8.17 -36.69
C GLU A 27 -7.47 7.73 -37.24
N GLU A 28 -8.39 7.43 -36.30
CA GLU A 28 -9.51 8.29 -35.80
C GLU A 28 -10.46 9.12 -36.74
N GLN A 29 -11.72 9.28 -36.27
CA GLN A 29 -12.77 10.29 -36.60
C GLN A 29 -13.89 9.95 -37.63
N THR A 30 -14.86 10.86 -37.81
CA THR A 30 -16.28 10.60 -38.23
C THR A 30 -16.86 11.77 -39.10
N SER A 31 -18.13 11.87 -39.57
CA SER A 31 -19.42 11.17 -39.32
C SER A 31 -20.46 11.43 -40.45
N ASN A 32 -21.66 10.81 -40.35
CA ASN A 32 -23.05 11.20 -40.76
C ASN A 32 -23.32 12.28 -41.85
N PRO A 33 -24.54 12.32 -42.46
CA PRO A 33 -25.47 11.26 -42.92
C PRO A 33 -26.11 11.59 -44.32
N LEU A 34 -27.05 10.77 -44.85
CA LEU A 34 -28.29 11.20 -45.58
C LEU A 34 -29.16 10.01 -46.09
N ASP A 35 -30.46 10.30 -46.31
CA ASP A 35 -31.50 9.46 -46.96
C ASP A 35 -31.33 9.43 -48.51
N ASP A 36 -32.12 8.74 -49.37
CA ASP A 36 -33.45 8.13 -49.21
C ASP A 36 -33.72 7.05 -50.30
N THR A 37 -34.69 6.13 -50.07
CA THR A 37 -35.28 5.15 -51.04
C THR A 37 -34.34 4.10 -51.71
N GLU A 38 -34.76 2.92 -52.19
CA GLU A 38 -36.11 2.38 -52.48
C GLU A 38 -36.20 0.83 -52.34
N GLU A 39 -37.43 0.30 -52.28
CA GLU A 39 -37.90 -1.11 -52.44
C GLU A 39 -37.42 -2.26 -51.50
N ILE A 40 -38.42 -3.03 -51.01
CA ILE A 40 -38.28 -4.30 -50.29
C ILE A 40 -38.90 -5.43 -51.13
N PRO A 41 -38.18 -6.57 -51.32
CA PRO A 41 -38.80 -7.89 -51.40
C PRO A 41 -38.28 -8.77 -50.25
N MET A 42 -39.10 -9.11 -49.25
CA MET A 42 -40.01 -10.27 -49.21
C MET A 42 -39.36 -11.56 -48.71
N LEU A 43 -40.11 -12.30 -47.87
CA LEU A 43 -39.69 -13.59 -47.31
C LEU A 43 -39.66 -14.67 -48.40
N GLU A 44 -38.63 -15.51 -48.41
CA GLU A 44 -38.74 -16.84 -49.04
C GLU A 44 -39.52 -17.78 -48.11
N GLU A 45 -40.85 -17.81 -48.27
CA GLU A 45 -41.67 -18.89 -47.73
C GLU A 45 -41.26 -20.23 -48.35
N THR A 46 -40.78 -21.17 -47.54
CA THR A 46 -40.42 -22.52 -48.00
C THR A 46 -41.66 -23.30 -48.43
N LYS A 47 -41.93 -23.29 -49.74
CA LYS A 47 -43.10 -23.92 -50.37
C LYS A 47 -43.24 -25.40 -50.01
N ILE A 48 -44.16 -25.66 -49.07
CA ILE A 48 -44.65 -26.99 -48.73
C ILE A 48 -45.14 -27.65 -50.02
N HIS A 49 -44.51 -28.74 -50.43
CA HIS A 49 -44.95 -29.50 -51.60
C HIS A 49 -46.21 -30.31 -51.23
N GLU A 50 -47.34 -29.90 -51.78
CA GLU A 50 -48.63 -30.57 -51.63
C GLU A 50 -48.53 -32.00 -52.18
N LYS A 51 -48.70 -33.00 -51.31
CA LYS A 51 -48.64 -34.41 -51.71
C LYS A 51 -49.89 -34.80 -52.49
N GLU A 52 -49.66 -35.43 -53.65
CA GLU A 52 -50.70 -35.90 -54.55
C GLU A 52 -51.74 -36.79 -53.86
N LYS A 53 -53.02 -36.49 -54.07
CA LYS A 53 -54.15 -37.10 -53.36
C LYS A 53 -54.52 -38.47 -53.93
N VAL A 54 -53.69 -39.48 -53.65
CA VAL A 54 -53.98 -40.88 -53.98
C VAL A 54 -55.28 -41.32 -53.29
N THR A 55 -56.26 -41.77 -54.09
CA THR A 55 -57.56 -42.23 -53.59
C THR A 55 -57.49 -43.73 -53.24
N PRO A 56 -57.98 -44.17 -52.07
CA PRO A 56 -57.77 -45.54 -51.61
C PRO A 56 -58.61 -46.56 -52.41
N THR A 57 -57.93 -47.44 -53.14
CA THR A 57 -58.55 -48.65 -53.71
C THR A 57 -58.53 -49.76 -52.66
N ASN A 58 -59.70 -50.06 -52.08
CA ASN A 58 -59.85 -51.09 -51.06
C ASN A 58 -59.33 -52.46 -51.55
N THR A 59 -58.26 -52.95 -50.94
CA THR A 59 -57.84 -54.36 -51.05
C THR A 59 -57.45 -54.84 -49.65
N ASN A 60 -58.23 -55.75 -49.07
CA ASN A 60 -57.97 -56.28 -47.73
C ASN A 60 -56.60 -56.94 -47.66
N THR A 61 -55.70 -56.35 -46.87
CA THR A 61 -54.47 -56.98 -46.39
C THR A 61 -54.45 -56.83 -44.88
N ALA A 62 -54.04 -57.87 -44.15
CA ALA A 62 -54.32 -58.00 -42.72
C ALA A 62 -53.75 -56.86 -41.86
N GLU A 63 -54.43 -56.56 -40.75
CA GLU A 63 -53.93 -55.69 -39.69
C GLU A 63 -52.59 -56.21 -39.18
N ASN A 64 -51.52 -55.55 -39.55
CA ASN A 64 -50.22 -55.75 -38.94
C ASN A 64 -49.73 -54.40 -38.44
N THR A 65 -50.33 -53.97 -37.32
CA THR A 65 -49.96 -52.75 -36.58
C THR A 65 -48.59 -52.97 -35.94
N HIS A 66 -47.55 -52.97 -36.77
CA HIS A 66 -46.19 -52.77 -36.34
C HIS A 66 -46.12 -51.38 -35.72
N ALA A 67 -46.23 -51.34 -34.39
CA ALA A 67 -45.68 -50.24 -33.62
C ALA A 67 -44.19 -50.16 -33.99
N TYR A 68 -43.83 -49.13 -34.74
CA TYR A 68 -42.43 -48.77 -34.91
C TYR A 68 -41.93 -48.33 -33.54
N GLU A 69 -41.31 -49.24 -32.80
CA GLU A 69 -40.48 -48.87 -31.67
C GLU A 69 -39.41 -47.93 -32.20
N ILE A 70 -39.51 -46.65 -31.85
CA ILE A 70 -38.47 -45.67 -32.10
C ILE A 70 -37.38 -45.97 -31.08
N THR A 71 -36.55 -46.98 -31.39
CA THR A 71 -35.37 -47.31 -30.60
C THR A 71 -34.42 -46.12 -30.68
N GLU A 72 -34.36 -45.32 -29.62
CA GLU A 72 -33.50 -44.15 -29.58
C GLU A 72 -32.03 -44.57 -29.80
N ASN A 73 -31.32 -43.84 -30.65
CA ASN A 73 -29.93 -44.16 -30.97
C ASN A 73 -29.06 -43.92 -29.72
N PRO A 74 -28.44 -44.95 -29.11
CA PRO A 74 -27.74 -44.79 -27.84
C PRO A 74 -26.56 -43.81 -27.95
N GLY A 75 -25.86 -43.77 -29.08
CA GLY A 75 -24.76 -42.80 -29.30
C GLY A 75 -25.23 -41.35 -29.46
N TYR A 76 -26.49 -41.13 -29.84
CA TYR A 76 -27.09 -39.78 -29.84
C TYR A 76 -27.49 -39.36 -28.42
N LEU A 77 -28.01 -40.29 -27.60
CA LEU A 77 -28.32 -40.03 -26.20
C LEU A 77 -27.04 -39.77 -25.38
N GLU A 78 -26.00 -40.57 -25.59
CA GLU A 78 -24.69 -40.44 -24.94
C GLU A 78 -24.01 -39.11 -25.32
N GLY A 79 -23.98 -38.76 -26.61
CA GLY A 79 -23.46 -37.46 -27.07
C GLY A 79 -24.25 -36.28 -26.51
N LYS A 80 -25.59 -36.35 -26.52
CA LYS A 80 -26.46 -35.30 -25.98
C LYS A 80 -26.30 -35.12 -24.46
N GLU A 81 -26.05 -36.20 -23.71
CA GLU A 81 -25.78 -36.09 -22.28
C GLU A 81 -24.40 -35.47 -22.04
N GLN A 82 -23.37 -35.82 -22.83
CA GLN A 82 -22.06 -35.15 -22.75
C GLN A 82 -22.18 -33.65 -23.08
N ASP A 83 -22.85 -33.29 -24.18
CA ASP A 83 -23.12 -31.89 -24.56
C ASP A 83 -23.82 -31.13 -23.42
N HIS A 84 -24.76 -31.79 -22.72
CA HIS A 84 -25.48 -31.21 -21.58
C HIS A 84 -24.57 -30.98 -20.36
N GLN A 85 -23.76 -31.96 -19.97
CA GLN A 85 -22.81 -31.83 -18.86
C GLN A 85 -21.73 -30.77 -19.15
N ASP A 86 -21.23 -30.71 -20.39
CA ASP A 86 -20.27 -29.70 -20.84
C ASP A 86 -20.88 -28.29 -20.78
N ILE A 87 -22.13 -28.11 -21.22
CA ILE A 87 -22.86 -26.83 -21.12
C ILE A 87 -23.11 -26.43 -19.66
N VAL A 88 -23.47 -27.36 -18.77
CA VAL A 88 -23.64 -27.08 -17.34
C VAL A 88 -22.33 -26.59 -16.71
N SER A 89 -21.21 -27.28 -16.98
CA SER A 89 -19.88 -26.89 -16.51
C SER A 89 -19.44 -25.50 -17.01
N LEU A 90 -19.77 -25.16 -18.26
CA LEU A 90 -19.53 -23.81 -18.82
C LEU A 90 -20.39 -22.73 -18.13
N ILE A 91 -21.65 -23.03 -17.79
CA ILE A 91 -22.52 -22.13 -17.04
C ILE A 91 -22.00 -21.91 -15.62
N GLU A 92 -21.67 -22.98 -14.88
CA GLU A 92 -21.11 -22.89 -13.52
C GLU A 92 -19.81 -22.05 -13.50
N THR A 93 -18.95 -22.23 -14.50
CA THR A 93 -17.72 -21.42 -14.68
C THR A 93 -18.05 -19.94 -14.92
N ALA A 94 -18.97 -19.64 -15.85
CA ALA A 94 -19.35 -18.27 -16.18
C ALA A 94 -20.09 -17.55 -15.03
N GLU A 95 -20.88 -18.27 -14.24
CA GLU A 95 -21.53 -17.73 -13.04
C GLU A 95 -20.51 -17.40 -11.94
N ALA A 96 -19.48 -18.24 -11.75
CA ALA A 96 -18.38 -17.97 -10.83
C ALA A 96 -17.55 -16.74 -11.25
N GLU A 97 -17.19 -16.62 -12.54
CA GLU A 97 -16.51 -15.44 -13.09
C GLU A 97 -17.36 -14.16 -12.94
N LEU A 98 -18.67 -14.24 -13.21
CA LEU A 98 -19.58 -13.10 -13.07
C LEU A 98 -19.78 -12.68 -11.61
N ALA A 99 -19.83 -13.63 -10.68
CA ALA A 99 -19.91 -13.35 -9.24
C ALA A 99 -18.64 -12.63 -8.75
N ASP A 100 -17.46 -13.09 -9.17
CA ASP A 100 -16.18 -12.45 -8.86
C ASP A 100 -16.05 -11.06 -9.51
N LEU A 101 -16.46 -10.87 -10.77
CA LEU A 101 -16.46 -9.55 -11.41
C LEU A 101 -17.38 -8.54 -10.69
N ARG A 102 -18.54 -8.99 -10.20
CA ARG A 102 -19.42 -8.16 -9.36
C ARG A 102 -18.75 -7.81 -8.04
N MET A 103 -18.18 -8.81 -7.35
CA MET A 103 -17.47 -8.62 -6.09
C MET A 103 -16.28 -7.63 -6.23
N ARG A 104 -15.48 -7.73 -7.29
CA ARG A 104 -14.41 -6.76 -7.60
C ARG A 104 -14.95 -5.35 -7.89
N LYS A 105 -16.06 -5.22 -8.63
CA LYS A 105 -16.73 -3.93 -8.88
C LYS A 105 -17.20 -3.29 -7.58
N ASP A 106 -17.83 -4.07 -6.71
CA ASP A 106 -18.35 -3.58 -5.43
C ASP A 106 -17.19 -3.15 -4.49
N LEU A 107 -16.06 -3.86 -4.51
CA LEU A 107 -14.82 -3.43 -3.83
C LEU A 107 -14.24 -2.10 -4.35
N ILE A 108 -14.31 -1.83 -5.65
CA ILE A 108 -13.85 -0.55 -6.26
C ILE A 108 -14.75 0.62 -5.85
N GLU A 109 -16.04 0.37 -5.67
CA GLU A 109 -17.04 1.38 -5.28
C GLU A 109 -17.19 1.54 -3.76
N SER A 110 -16.50 0.71 -2.97
CA SER A 110 -16.60 0.67 -1.50
C SER A 110 -15.85 1.81 -0.80
N ASP A 111 -16.45 2.34 0.26
CA ASP A 111 -15.74 3.17 1.25
C ASP A 111 -14.98 2.33 2.29
N PHE A 112 -14.23 2.97 3.18
CA PHE A 112 -13.43 2.24 4.18
C PHE A 112 -14.28 1.32 5.10
N PRO A 113 -15.43 1.75 5.66
CA PRO A 113 -16.36 0.85 6.34
C PRO A 113 -16.77 -0.39 5.53
N GLN A 114 -17.09 -0.23 4.23
CA GLN A 114 -17.49 -1.35 3.36
C GLN A 114 -16.32 -2.28 3.01
N LEU A 115 -15.10 -1.73 2.87
CA LEU A 115 -13.87 -2.51 2.76
C LEU A 115 -13.56 -3.26 4.06
N LEU A 116 -13.86 -2.69 5.24
CA LEU A 116 -13.69 -3.35 6.54
C LEU A 116 -14.68 -4.51 6.74
N GLU A 117 -15.95 -4.33 6.37
CA GLU A 117 -16.95 -5.42 6.35
C GLU A 117 -16.52 -6.55 5.39
N SER A 118 -15.98 -6.19 4.23
CA SER A 118 -15.42 -7.15 3.27
C SER A 118 -14.17 -7.86 3.81
N TYR A 119 -13.35 -7.17 4.61
CA TYR A 119 -12.16 -7.72 5.25
C TYR A 119 -12.54 -8.74 6.34
N ASP A 120 -13.49 -8.40 7.21
CA ASP A 120 -14.03 -9.31 8.22
C ASP A 120 -14.57 -10.58 7.55
N ARG A 121 -15.45 -10.44 6.55
CA ARG A 121 -16.05 -11.58 5.84
C ARG A 121 -15.02 -12.50 5.17
N PHE A 122 -14.15 -11.96 4.34
CA PHE A 122 -13.30 -12.76 3.44
C PHE A 122 -11.87 -13.03 3.94
N ILE A 123 -11.41 -12.30 4.96
CA ILE A 123 -10.05 -12.44 5.50
C ILE A 123 -10.07 -13.00 6.92
N LEU A 124 -10.97 -12.53 7.79
CA LEU A 124 -11.06 -13.00 9.19
C LEU A 124 -11.93 -14.26 9.33
N ASN A 125 -13.12 -14.27 8.72
CA ASN A 125 -14.05 -15.42 8.75
C ASN A 125 -13.80 -16.45 7.64
N GLU A 126 -12.75 -16.27 6.83
CA GLU A 126 -12.31 -17.15 5.73
C GLU A 126 -13.41 -17.51 4.70
N GLU A 127 -14.40 -16.64 4.45
CA GLU A 127 -15.39 -16.91 3.40
C GLU A 127 -14.76 -17.03 1.99
N PRO A 128 -15.31 -17.89 1.10
CA PRO A 128 -14.78 -18.11 -0.24
C PRO A 128 -14.63 -16.81 -1.06
N ILE A 129 -13.40 -16.54 -1.47
CA ILE A 129 -12.98 -15.36 -2.22
C ILE A 129 -11.97 -15.78 -3.30
N SER A 130 -12.04 -15.20 -4.50
CA SER A 130 -11.03 -15.47 -5.52
C SER A 130 -9.67 -14.87 -5.14
N THR A 131 -8.58 -15.42 -5.65
CA THR A 131 -7.23 -14.87 -5.39
C THR A 131 -7.12 -13.41 -5.82
N ILE A 132 -7.81 -13.02 -6.91
CA ILE A 132 -7.78 -11.65 -7.43
C ILE A 132 -8.66 -10.74 -6.56
N GLY A 133 -9.87 -11.17 -6.18
CA GLY A 133 -10.73 -10.45 -5.24
C GLY A 133 -10.04 -10.21 -3.89
N LYS A 134 -9.32 -11.21 -3.37
CA LYS A 134 -8.51 -11.08 -2.14
C LYS A 134 -7.38 -10.06 -2.33
N THR A 135 -6.68 -10.09 -3.47
CA THR A 135 -5.63 -9.11 -3.78
C THR A 135 -6.19 -7.68 -3.88
N SER A 136 -7.32 -7.48 -4.58
CA SER A 136 -7.99 -6.18 -4.71
C SER A 136 -8.51 -5.62 -3.38
N LEU A 137 -9.14 -6.47 -2.55
CA LEU A 137 -9.59 -6.08 -1.20
C LEU A 137 -8.44 -5.57 -0.34
N ILE A 138 -7.34 -6.33 -0.27
CA ILE A 138 -6.14 -5.95 0.50
C ILE A 138 -5.53 -4.66 -0.08
N GLU A 139 -5.48 -4.52 -1.42
CA GLU A 139 -4.97 -3.32 -2.11
C GLU A 139 -5.77 -2.05 -1.77
N TYR A 140 -7.10 -2.08 -1.87
CA TYR A 140 -7.94 -0.90 -1.62
C TYR A 140 -7.99 -0.54 -0.12
N PHE A 141 -8.04 -1.54 0.76
CA PHE A 141 -7.94 -1.33 2.21
C PHE A 141 -6.59 -0.69 2.58
N THR A 142 -5.50 -1.17 1.98
CA THR A 142 -4.15 -0.60 2.12
C THR A 142 -4.09 0.84 1.57
N TYR A 143 -4.72 1.11 0.42
CA TYR A 143 -4.77 2.45 -0.16
C TYR A 143 -5.51 3.44 0.73
N GLU A 144 -6.67 3.08 1.30
CA GLU A 144 -7.41 3.97 2.20
C GLU A 144 -6.63 4.31 3.47
N LEU A 145 -5.79 3.40 3.98
CA LEU A 145 -4.84 3.68 5.06
C LEU A 145 -3.71 4.64 4.61
N LEU A 146 -3.14 4.44 3.42
CA LEU A 146 -2.00 5.21 2.90
C LEU A 146 -2.37 6.56 2.26
N LYS A 147 -3.66 6.80 2.03
CA LYS A 147 -4.27 7.97 1.36
C LYS A 147 -3.69 9.35 1.69
N PRO A 148 -3.22 9.67 2.93
CA PRO A 148 -2.55 10.93 3.22
C PRO A 148 -1.26 11.20 2.44
N LEU A 149 -0.60 10.17 1.91
CA LEU A 149 0.68 10.29 1.19
C LEU A 149 0.53 10.74 -0.27
N ASN A 150 -0.71 10.90 -0.76
CA ASN A 150 -0.98 11.40 -2.11
C ASN A 150 -0.30 12.77 -2.39
N ASP A 151 -0.10 13.62 -1.38
CA ASP A 151 0.57 14.92 -1.53
C ASP A 151 2.07 14.79 -1.91
N ILE A 152 2.75 13.72 -1.46
CA ILE A 152 4.11 13.34 -1.85
C ILE A 152 4.15 12.36 -3.03
N GLY A 153 3.04 12.22 -3.76
CA GLY A 153 2.92 11.39 -4.95
C GLY A 153 2.90 9.90 -4.61
N LEU A 154 1.90 9.46 -3.87
CA LEU A 154 1.61 8.04 -3.65
C LEU A 154 1.19 7.39 -4.99
N GLU A 155 1.91 6.35 -5.41
CA GLU A 155 1.64 5.59 -6.63
C GLU A 155 1.84 4.08 -6.39
N ARG A 156 1.17 3.23 -7.17
CA ARG A 156 1.41 1.78 -7.12
C ARG A 156 2.71 1.46 -7.87
N SER A 157 3.49 0.52 -7.35
CA SER A 157 4.72 0.06 -7.99
C SER A 157 4.46 -0.81 -9.22
N ASN A 158 4.91 -0.35 -10.39
CA ASN A 158 4.91 -1.14 -11.64
C ASN A 158 5.76 -2.43 -11.58
N SER A 159 6.55 -2.65 -10.52
CA SER A 159 7.46 -3.80 -10.38
C SER A 159 7.06 -4.82 -9.31
N ALA A 160 6.04 -4.53 -8.50
CA ALA A 160 5.64 -5.37 -7.36
C ALA A 160 4.21 -5.00 -6.92
N TYR A 161 3.30 -5.98 -6.92
CA TYR A 161 1.86 -5.75 -6.72
C TYR A 161 1.50 -5.29 -5.30
N ASP A 162 2.36 -5.63 -4.34
CA ASP A 162 2.33 -5.43 -2.89
C ASP A 162 3.15 -4.21 -2.43
N THR A 163 3.56 -3.34 -3.36
CA THR A 163 4.39 -2.17 -3.08
C THR A 163 3.74 -0.87 -3.54
N TRP A 164 3.61 0.08 -2.63
CA TRP A 164 3.35 1.49 -2.91
C TRP A 164 4.64 2.30 -2.90
N LYS A 165 4.70 3.37 -3.69
CA LYS A 165 5.86 4.26 -3.84
C LYS A 165 5.46 5.71 -3.59
N THR A 166 6.44 6.51 -3.18
CA THR A 166 6.32 7.97 -3.03
C THR A 166 7.63 8.62 -3.49
N ARG A 167 7.66 9.96 -3.63
CA ARG A 167 8.89 10.73 -3.90
C ARG A 167 10.01 10.55 -2.85
N HIS A 168 9.73 9.95 -1.69
CA HIS A 168 10.65 9.93 -0.54
C HIS A 168 10.96 8.53 0.01
N PHE A 169 10.08 7.55 -0.16
CA PHE A 169 10.23 6.17 0.32
C PHE A 169 9.24 5.22 -0.38
N SER A 170 9.54 3.92 -0.38
CA SER A 170 8.60 2.86 -0.78
C SER A 170 8.00 2.18 0.45
N ILE A 171 6.86 1.51 0.26
CA ILE A 171 6.06 0.87 1.31
C ILE A 171 5.58 -0.47 0.78
N ASN A 172 6.10 -1.56 1.35
CA ASN A 172 5.65 -2.90 1.06
C ASN A 172 4.60 -3.29 2.11
N TYR A 173 3.55 -4.01 1.72
CA TYR A 173 2.51 -4.47 2.65
C TYR A 173 2.27 -5.97 2.51
N THR A 174 2.17 -6.68 3.63
CA THR A 174 1.88 -8.12 3.65
C THR A 174 0.88 -8.46 4.74
N LEU A 175 0.13 -9.56 4.56
CA LEU A 175 -0.61 -10.19 5.65
C LEU A 175 0.33 -11.11 6.43
N ASN A 176 0.24 -11.07 7.76
CA ASN A 176 0.90 -12.04 8.63
C ASN A 176 0.00 -13.27 8.90
N GLY A 177 0.47 -14.20 9.74
CA GLY A 177 -0.29 -15.40 10.13
C GLY A 177 -1.47 -15.16 11.08
N GLN A 178 -1.77 -13.90 11.38
CA GLN A 178 -2.86 -13.40 12.21
C GLN A 178 -3.84 -12.54 11.39
N ASN A 179 -3.70 -12.51 10.05
CA ASN A 179 -4.45 -11.64 9.15
C ASN A 179 -4.33 -10.13 9.45
N GLU A 180 -3.26 -9.71 10.12
CA GLU A 180 -2.90 -8.30 10.32
C GLU A 180 -2.06 -7.79 9.14
N LEU A 181 -2.20 -6.49 8.83
CA LEU A 181 -1.47 -5.80 7.77
C LEU A 181 -0.15 -5.22 8.28
N VAL A 182 0.95 -5.82 7.84
CA VAL A 182 2.32 -5.41 8.19
C VAL A 182 2.87 -4.47 7.13
N PHE A 183 3.09 -3.20 7.48
CA PHE A 183 3.68 -2.20 6.59
C PHE A 183 5.20 -2.10 6.83
N SER A 184 5.96 -2.30 5.75
CA SER A 184 7.43 -2.29 5.75
C SER A 184 7.97 -1.18 4.85
N PHE A 185 8.73 -0.25 5.42
CA PHE A 185 9.16 0.97 4.74
C PHE A 185 10.61 0.86 4.23
N VAL A 186 10.85 1.35 3.01
CA VAL A 186 12.17 1.39 2.37
C VAL A 186 12.53 2.83 2.05
N LEU A 187 13.49 3.39 2.80
CA LEU A 187 14.01 4.74 2.60
C LEU A 187 15.27 4.68 1.71
N PRO A 188 15.44 5.61 0.75
CA PRO A 188 16.69 5.72 -0.01
C PRO A 188 17.83 6.21 0.89
N THR A 189 19.02 5.66 0.67
CA THR A 189 20.25 6.00 1.40
C THR A 189 20.93 7.24 0.82
N ILE A 190 21.77 7.94 1.60
CA ILE A 190 22.55 9.08 1.09
C ILE A 190 23.58 8.62 0.05
N ASP A 191 24.24 7.49 0.31
CA ASP A 191 25.19 6.85 -0.60
C ASP A 191 24.63 5.49 -1.01
N GLN A 192 24.39 5.33 -2.32
CA GLN A 192 23.76 4.17 -2.95
C GLN A 192 24.54 2.85 -2.75
N ARG A 193 25.78 2.91 -2.25
CA ARG A 193 26.55 1.73 -1.83
C ARG A 193 26.00 1.07 -0.56
N TYR A 194 25.23 1.80 0.24
CA TYR A 194 24.47 1.24 1.35
C TYR A 194 23.06 0.85 0.88
N GLN A 195 22.69 -0.39 1.16
CA GLN A 195 21.29 -0.85 1.12
C GLN A 195 20.81 -1.00 2.56
N VAL A 196 19.57 -0.58 2.83
CA VAL A 196 18.88 -0.82 4.10
C VAL A 196 17.69 -1.71 3.81
N GLU A 197 17.53 -2.76 4.61
CA GLU A 197 16.42 -3.70 4.49
C GLU A 197 15.06 -3.02 4.76
N SER A 198 13.99 -3.57 4.20
CA SER A 198 12.63 -3.06 4.40
C SER A 198 12.22 -3.14 5.87
N MET A 199 12.00 -1.98 6.48
CA MET A 199 11.71 -1.88 7.90
C MET A 199 10.21 -2.04 8.17
N SER A 200 9.79 -3.27 8.51
CA SER A 200 8.49 -3.53 9.15
C SER A 200 8.35 -2.62 10.37
N LEU A 201 7.35 -1.72 10.35
CA LEU A 201 7.25 -0.61 11.30
C LEU A 201 5.84 -0.42 11.85
N LEU A 202 4.80 -0.62 11.04
CA LEU A 202 3.41 -0.60 11.49
C LEU A 202 2.81 -1.99 11.33
N ASN A 203 2.05 -2.42 12.34
CA ASN A 203 1.17 -3.58 12.26
C ASN A 203 -0.27 -3.08 12.50
N VAL A 204 -1.17 -3.36 11.57
CA VAL A 204 -2.56 -2.89 11.60
C VAL A 204 -3.46 -4.11 11.73
N SER A 205 -4.23 -4.21 12.80
CA SER A 205 -5.23 -5.26 12.99
C SER A 205 -6.63 -4.72 12.70
N PRO A 206 -7.29 -5.14 11.61
CA PRO A 206 -8.69 -4.78 11.34
C PRO A 206 -9.67 -5.45 12.31
N GLU A 207 -9.31 -6.59 12.92
CA GLU A 207 -10.14 -7.30 13.91
C GLU A 207 -10.34 -6.46 15.18
N THR A 208 -9.25 -5.93 15.75
CA THR A 208 -9.28 -5.13 16.98
C THR A 208 -9.42 -3.63 16.72
N MET A 209 -9.30 -3.20 15.46
CA MET A 209 -9.14 -1.80 15.06
C MET A 209 -7.97 -1.11 15.79
N GLU A 210 -6.87 -1.83 16.00
CA GLU A 210 -5.64 -1.29 16.58
C GLU A 210 -4.50 -1.13 15.55
N ILE A 211 -3.66 -0.11 15.76
CA ILE A 211 -2.36 0.03 15.11
C ILE A 211 -1.27 0.01 16.16
N ASN A 212 -0.37 -0.96 16.01
CA ASN A 212 0.86 -1.07 16.78
C ASN A 212 2.06 -0.57 15.96
N VAL A 213 3.03 0.06 16.62
CA VAL A 213 4.26 0.56 16.00
C VAL A 213 5.44 -0.18 16.62
N GLN A 214 6.35 -0.66 15.77
CA GLN A 214 7.53 -1.39 16.20
C GLN A 214 8.60 -0.43 16.74
N ASP A 215 8.50 -0.08 18.02
CA ASP A 215 9.34 0.95 18.65
C ASP A 215 10.86 0.62 18.60
N ASP A 216 11.28 -0.65 18.64
CA ASP A 216 12.68 -1.06 18.40
C ASP A 216 13.19 -0.65 17.00
N ARG A 217 12.28 -0.61 16.02
CA ARG A 217 12.55 -0.19 14.65
C ARG A 217 12.59 1.35 14.55
N VAL A 218 11.84 2.06 15.38
CA VAL A 218 11.98 3.52 15.57
C VAL A 218 13.37 3.87 16.12
N LEU A 219 13.85 3.13 17.12
CA LEU A 219 15.23 3.26 17.64
C LEU A 219 16.28 2.95 16.55
N SER A 220 16.00 1.95 15.70
CA SER A 220 16.84 1.61 14.54
C SER A 220 16.91 2.74 13.49
N LEU A 221 15.83 3.50 13.26
CA LEU A 221 15.86 4.70 12.38
C LEU A 221 16.76 5.79 12.94
N ILE A 222 16.67 6.05 14.25
CA ILE A 222 17.52 7.03 14.94
C ILE A 222 19.00 6.64 14.78
N ARG A 223 19.32 5.35 14.96
CA ARG A 223 20.66 4.80 14.71
C ARG A 223 21.17 5.05 13.29
N HIS A 224 20.39 4.66 12.28
CA HIS A 224 20.77 4.78 10.87
C HIS A 224 21.02 6.24 10.44
N TRP A 225 20.40 7.20 11.13
CA TRP A 225 20.62 8.64 10.91
C TRP A 225 21.83 9.21 11.68
N SER A 226 21.91 9.03 13.01
CA SER A 226 22.91 9.74 13.83
C SER A 226 24.26 9.03 13.93
N VAL A 227 24.26 7.70 13.96
CA VAL A 227 25.48 6.89 14.18
C VAL A 227 26.04 6.40 12.86
N ASP A 228 25.22 5.70 12.07
CA ASP A 228 25.67 5.06 10.83
C ASP A 228 25.62 6.00 9.61
N ARG A 229 24.99 7.20 9.75
CA ARG A 229 24.91 8.28 8.74
C ARG A 229 24.40 7.84 7.36
N VAL A 230 23.54 6.83 7.34
CA VAL A 230 22.93 6.25 6.14
C VAL A 230 21.77 7.11 5.63
N PHE A 231 21.05 7.79 6.55
CA PHE A 231 19.96 8.71 6.25
C PHE A 231 20.27 10.14 6.70
N SER A 232 19.74 11.14 6.00
CA SER A 232 19.86 12.55 6.38
C SER A 232 18.76 12.97 7.35
N ALA A 233 19.03 14.01 8.16
CA ALA A 233 18.05 14.60 9.07
C ALA A 233 16.78 15.05 8.31
N GLY A 234 16.91 15.57 7.09
CA GLY A 234 15.78 15.95 6.23
C GLY A 234 14.90 14.77 5.84
N GLN A 235 15.49 13.65 5.41
CA GLN A 235 14.74 12.44 5.06
C GLN A 235 13.97 11.89 6.27
N ILE A 236 14.62 11.78 7.44
CA ILE A 236 13.95 11.29 8.65
C ILE A 236 12.89 12.27 9.15
N THR A 237 13.10 13.59 9.03
CA THR A 237 12.09 14.60 9.38
C THR A 237 10.84 14.45 8.51
N ILE A 238 11.00 14.33 7.18
CA ILE A 238 9.90 14.10 6.24
C ILE A 238 9.18 12.78 6.56
N PHE A 239 9.94 11.70 6.76
CA PHE A 239 9.39 10.38 7.08
C PHE A 239 8.57 10.37 8.37
N ASN A 240 9.13 10.92 9.46
CA ASN A 240 8.45 11.06 10.76
C ASN A 240 7.18 11.92 10.68
N HIS A 241 7.20 13.01 9.90
CA HIS A 241 6.01 13.82 9.65
C HIS A 241 4.93 13.02 8.89
N LYS A 242 5.32 12.29 7.84
CA LYS A 242 4.41 11.49 7.01
C LYS A 242 3.80 10.32 7.77
N LEU A 243 4.57 9.62 8.60
CA LEU A 243 4.04 8.60 9.50
C LEU A 243 3.04 9.18 10.50
N ASN A 244 3.30 10.37 11.07
CA ASN A 244 2.32 11.01 11.96
C ASN A 244 1.03 11.41 11.23
N GLN A 245 1.09 11.77 9.95
CA GLN A 245 -0.11 11.98 9.13
C GLN A 245 -0.89 10.67 8.87
N LEU A 246 -0.20 9.54 8.63
CA LEU A 246 -0.85 8.22 8.57
C LEU A 246 -1.54 7.86 9.89
N LEU A 247 -0.84 7.99 11.02
CA LEU A 247 -1.40 7.70 12.35
C LEU A 247 -2.52 8.67 12.75
N ALA A 248 -2.52 9.91 12.27
CA ALA A 248 -3.62 10.85 12.46
C ALA A 248 -4.85 10.44 11.62
N HIS A 249 -4.65 10.10 10.34
CA HIS A 249 -5.68 9.65 9.42
C HIS A 249 -6.34 8.34 9.86
N ALA A 250 -5.56 7.34 10.28
CA ALA A 250 -6.08 6.07 10.77
C ALA A 250 -7.04 6.25 11.97
N ARG A 251 -6.79 7.22 12.86
CA ARG A 251 -7.72 7.57 13.94
C ARG A 251 -9.04 8.17 13.42
N THR A 252 -9.04 8.81 12.25
CA THR A 252 -10.29 9.26 11.59
C THR A 252 -11.07 8.12 10.92
N LEU A 253 -10.37 7.04 10.54
CA LEU A 253 -10.96 5.78 10.10
C LEU A 253 -11.43 4.88 11.27
N GLY A 254 -11.23 5.31 12.52
CA GLY A 254 -11.67 4.62 13.73
C GLY A 254 -10.60 3.80 14.45
N PHE A 255 -9.36 3.73 13.95
CA PHE A 255 -8.29 2.95 14.58
C PHE A 255 -7.79 3.58 15.89
N THR A 256 -7.57 2.74 16.90
CA THR A 256 -6.79 3.11 18.09
C THR A 256 -5.30 2.93 17.80
N VAL A 257 -4.53 4.01 17.88
CA VAL A 257 -3.06 3.96 17.82
C VAL A 257 -2.53 3.80 19.23
N ASN A 258 -1.84 2.68 19.49
CA ASN A 258 -1.21 2.40 20.78
C ASN A 258 -0.07 3.38 21.09
N GLN A 259 0.32 3.51 22.37
CA GLN A 259 1.40 4.42 22.75
C GLN A 259 2.72 4.00 22.08
N THR A 260 3.33 4.91 21.33
CA THR A 260 4.53 4.67 20.51
C THR A 260 5.49 5.85 20.59
N LEU A 261 6.79 5.57 20.37
CA LEU A 261 7.84 6.57 20.17
C LEU A 261 7.57 7.56 19.01
N LEU A 262 6.66 7.25 18.08
CA LEU A 262 6.34 8.11 16.94
C LEU A 262 5.22 9.13 17.17
N ASP A 263 4.32 8.94 18.13
CA ASP A 263 3.08 9.72 18.23
C ASP A 263 3.33 11.16 18.69
N ASN A 264 3.21 12.12 17.76
CA ASN A 264 3.37 13.53 18.05
C ASN A 264 2.07 14.24 18.46
N THR A 265 0.95 13.55 18.64
CA THR A 265 -0.34 14.17 19.02
C THR A 265 -0.40 14.63 20.48
N LYS A 266 0.54 14.19 21.31
CA LYS A 266 0.64 14.48 22.75
C LYS A 266 2.08 14.88 23.12
N PRO A 267 2.30 15.56 24.25
CA PRO A 267 3.66 15.79 24.76
C PRO A 267 4.35 14.46 25.09
N LEU A 268 5.59 14.30 24.63
CA LEU A 268 6.42 13.14 24.88
C LEU A 268 6.72 13.02 26.38
N ARG A 269 6.32 11.90 26.97
CA ARG A 269 6.71 11.47 28.32
C ARG A 269 7.06 10.00 28.25
N LEU A 270 8.35 9.72 28.39
CA LEU A 270 8.90 8.40 28.06
C LEU A 270 10.00 8.02 29.05
N ASN A 271 10.01 6.76 29.47
CA ASN A 271 11.13 6.15 30.19
C ASN A 271 11.71 5.04 29.31
N LEU A 272 13.01 5.09 29.05
CA LEU A 272 13.75 4.06 28.32
C LEU A 272 14.89 3.52 29.18
N GLN A 273 15.18 2.23 29.04
CA GLN A 273 16.40 1.61 29.55
C GLN A 273 17.32 1.34 28.35
N SER A 274 18.47 2.00 28.34
CA SER A 274 19.52 1.78 27.36
C SER A 274 20.26 0.48 27.68
N GLU A 275 20.72 -0.22 26.65
CA GLU A 275 21.66 -1.33 26.83
C GLU A 275 23.07 -0.82 27.19
N PHE A 276 23.37 0.45 26.91
CA PHE A 276 24.69 1.05 27.09
C PHE A 276 24.92 1.59 28.52
N GLU A 277 26.11 1.31 29.07
CA GLU A 277 26.63 1.89 30.31
C GLU A 277 26.84 3.41 30.18
N LEU A 278 26.68 4.15 31.28
CA LEU A 278 26.88 5.60 31.29
C LEU A 278 28.37 5.93 31.42
N THR A 279 28.99 6.45 30.35
CA THR A 279 30.42 6.82 30.35
C THR A 279 30.62 8.31 30.62
N ASN A 280 31.72 8.65 31.31
CA ASN A 280 32.11 10.04 31.56
C ASN A 280 32.30 10.83 30.25
N GLU A 281 32.82 10.21 29.20
CA GLU A 281 32.98 10.83 27.87
C GLU A 281 31.65 11.36 27.31
N VAL A 282 30.56 10.60 27.42
CA VAL A 282 29.23 11.03 26.98
C VAL A 282 28.67 12.12 27.90
N LEU A 283 28.92 12.06 29.21
CA LEU A 283 28.54 13.13 30.14
C LEU A 283 29.29 14.45 29.87
N ASP A 284 30.59 14.37 29.60
CA ASP A 284 31.45 15.51 29.29
C ASP A 284 31.04 16.17 27.96
N ASP A 285 30.75 15.39 26.92
CA ASP A 285 30.23 15.92 25.64
C ASP A 285 28.88 16.64 25.82
N ILE A 286 27.95 16.05 26.57
CA ILE A 286 26.65 16.66 26.88
C ILE A 286 26.85 17.97 27.67
N PHE A 287 27.74 17.97 28.67
CA PHE A 287 28.07 19.16 29.45
C PHE A 287 28.71 20.26 28.59
N ILE A 288 29.62 19.90 27.69
CA ILE A 288 30.27 20.80 26.73
C ILE A 288 29.24 21.42 25.76
N VAL A 289 28.22 20.68 25.34
CA VAL A 289 27.14 21.23 24.49
C VAL A 289 26.19 22.13 25.29
N ALA A 290 25.81 21.74 26.51
CA ALA A 290 25.00 22.58 27.41
C ALA A 290 25.70 23.93 27.69
N MET A 291 26.96 23.90 28.11
CA MET A 291 27.77 25.10 28.37
C MET A 291 27.99 26.01 27.15
N LYS A 292 27.79 25.51 25.92
CA LYS A 292 27.85 26.30 24.68
C LYS A 292 26.53 26.96 24.29
N ASN A 293 25.39 26.54 24.86
CA ASN A 293 24.07 27.06 24.53
C ASN A 293 23.42 27.71 25.76
N PRO A 294 23.26 29.06 25.80
CA PRO A 294 22.62 29.77 26.92
C PRO A 294 21.16 29.39 27.22
N SER A 295 20.53 28.55 26.41
CA SER A 295 19.16 28.04 26.63
C SER A 295 19.14 26.64 27.27
N TYR A 296 20.29 25.99 27.42
CA TYR A 296 20.44 24.64 27.98
C TYR A 296 21.17 24.71 29.34
N ASP A 297 20.96 23.70 30.17
CA ASP A 297 21.55 23.59 31.52
C ASP A 297 21.72 22.11 31.89
N MET A 298 22.70 21.79 32.75
CA MET A 298 23.00 20.42 33.16
C MET A 298 23.39 20.36 34.64
N GLU A 299 22.48 19.85 35.47
CA GLU A 299 22.67 19.70 36.92
C GLU A 299 22.93 18.24 37.28
N LYS A 300 23.97 17.98 38.08
CA LYS A 300 24.12 16.70 38.80
C LYS A 300 23.22 16.73 40.03
N ILE A 301 22.18 15.91 40.04
CA ILE A 301 21.16 15.86 41.11
C ILE A 301 21.65 14.99 42.28
N ASN A 302 22.34 13.89 41.99
CA ASN A 302 23.03 13.03 42.94
C ASN A 302 24.11 12.20 42.21
N GLU A 303 24.78 11.26 42.89
CA GLU A 303 25.88 10.48 42.31
C GLU A 303 25.50 9.63 41.09
N THR A 304 24.25 9.17 40.97
CA THR A 304 23.77 8.36 39.84
C THR A 304 22.77 9.09 38.94
N THR A 305 22.43 10.35 39.20
CA THR A 305 21.34 11.07 38.51
C THR A 305 21.76 12.46 38.04
N TYR A 306 21.55 12.74 36.75
CA TYR A 306 21.82 14.02 36.09
C TYR A 306 20.53 14.53 35.41
N GLN A 307 20.26 15.83 35.47
CA GLN A 307 19.18 16.48 34.73
C GLN A 307 19.76 17.41 33.67
N VAL A 308 19.44 17.14 32.41
CA VAL A 308 19.67 18.06 31.29
C VAL A 308 18.38 18.83 31.05
N ARG A 309 18.42 20.16 31.15
CA ARG A 309 17.33 21.06 30.76
C ARG A 309 17.64 21.63 29.39
N LEU A 310 16.59 21.73 28.57
CA LEU A 310 16.66 22.12 27.17
C LEU A 310 15.73 23.31 26.94
N ASP A 311 15.78 23.88 25.73
CA ASP A 311 14.95 25.02 25.39
C ASP A 311 13.45 24.67 25.40
N LYS A 312 12.62 25.70 25.62
CA LYS A 312 11.16 25.61 25.70
C LYS A 312 10.62 24.73 26.85
N GLY A 313 11.41 24.47 27.89
CA GLY A 313 10.98 23.70 29.06
C GLY A 313 11.00 22.18 28.84
N GLN A 314 11.73 21.72 27.83
CA GLN A 314 11.99 20.30 27.58
C GLN A 314 13.14 19.83 28.49
N SER A 315 13.19 18.54 28.82
CA SER A 315 14.20 18.00 29.71
C SER A 315 14.44 16.51 29.51
N LEU A 316 15.66 16.07 29.78
CA LEU A 316 16.04 14.66 29.85
C LEU A 316 16.74 14.41 31.19
N THR A 317 16.27 13.42 31.96
CA THR A 317 16.96 12.93 33.15
C THR A 317 17.71 11.65 32.80
N ILE A 318 18.99 11.59 33.19
CA ILE A 318 19.88 10.43 33.06
C ILE A 318 20.03 9.79 34.44
N THR A 319 19.76 8.50 34.58
CA THR A 319 19.90 7.76 35.84
C THR A 319 20.64 6.44 35.61
N THR A 320 21.70 6.16 36.36
CA THR A 320 22.37 4.85 36.36
C THR A 320 21.59 3.85 37.22
N ASN A 321 21.31 2.65 36.70
CA ASN A 321 20.61 1.59 37.45
C ASN A 321 21.58 0.63 38.20
N GLU A 322 21.03 -0.36 38.92
CA GLU A 322 21.81 -1.37 39.69
C GLU A 322 22.70 -2.31 38.84
N LYS A 323 22.72 -2.14 37.51
CA LYS A 323 23.55 -2.89 36.55
C LYS A 323 24.45 -1.97 35.72
N ASP A 324 24.68 -0.74 36.21
CA ASP A 324 25.42 0.34 35.54
C ASP A 324 24.85 0.79 34.17
N GLN A 325 23.65 0.33 33.80
CA GLN A 325 22.99 0.70 32.54
C GLN A 325 22.30 2.07 32.65
N THR A 326 22.27 2.79 31.53
CA THR A 326 21.67 4.13 31.46
C THR A 326 20.15 4.05 31.36
N VAL A 327 19.41 4.60 32.33
CA VAL A 327 17.96 4.83 32.26
C VAL A 327 17.70 6.29 31.95
N LEU A 328 16.75 6.56 31.05
CA LEU A 328 16.46 7.88 30.51
C LEU A 328 14.98 8.23 30.68
N SER A 329 14.69 9.34 31.36
CA SER A 329 13.34 9.93 31.39
C SER A 329 13.29 11.17 30.52
N ILE A 330 12.58 11.09 29.38
CA ILE A 330 12.46 12.15 28.38
C ILE A 330 11.12 12.87 28.57
N SER A 331 11.17 14.20 28.56
CA SER A 331 10.00 15.09 28.60
C SER A 331 10.13 16.18 27.55
N SER A 332 9.15 16.30 26.64
CA SER A 332 9.00 17.48 25.77
C SER A 332 8.20 18.62 26.43
N GLY A 333 8.03 18.57 27.76
CA GLY A 333 7.25 19.56 28.51
C GLY A 333 5.77 19.48 28.12
N ASP A 334 5.28 20.56 27.50
CA ASP A 334 3.93 20.67 26.94
C ASP A 334 3.91 20.63 25.40
N TYR A 335 5.07 20.47 24.72
CA TYR A 335 5.16 20.47 23.26
C TYR A 335 4.84 19.10 22.68
N PRO A 336 3.83 18.94 21.81
CA PRO A 336 3.58 17.69 21.10
C PRO A 336 4.73 17.38 20.14
N ARG A 337 5.35 16.21 20.29
CA ARG A 337 6.67 15.88 19.71
C ARG A 337 6.90 14.38 19.72
N SER A 338 7.43 13.82 18.62
CA SER A 338 7.85 12.42 18.58
C SER A 338 9.29 12.26 19.09
N VAL A 339 9.70 11.04 19.43
CA VAL A 339 11.06 10.73 19.90
C VAL A 339 12.09 11.02 18.81
N ILE A 340 11.75 10.75 17.54
CA ILE A 340 12.59 11.12 16.39
C ILE A 340 12.80 12.65 16.33
N ASP A 341 11.74 13.45 16.42
CA ASP A 341 11.84 14.91 16.38
C ASP A 341 12.60 15.46 17.60
N PHE A 342 12.40 14.89 18.80
CA PHE A 342 13.22 15.19 19.97
C PHE A 342 14.72 14.97 19.69
N PHE A 343 15.11 13.78 19.24
CA PHE A 343 16.52 13.49 19.01
C PHE A 343 17.14 14.22 17.80
N ILE A 344 16.36 14.57 16.77
CA ILE A 344 16.82 15.44 15.68
C ILE A 344 17.19 16.85 16.15
N ASN A 345 16.48 17.37 17.17
CA ASN A 345 16.79 18.70 17.74
C ASN A 345 17.89 18.63 18.81
N TYR A 346 18.09 17.46 19.43
CA TYR A 346 19.06 17.22 20.51
C TYR A 346 19.99 16.04 20.19
N GLU A 347 20.64 16.09 19.02
CA GLU A 347 21.46 14.99 18.47
C GLU A 347 22.58 14.53 19.43
N PHE A 348 23.13 15.46 20.21
CA PHE A 348 24.13 15.20 21.25
C PHE A 348 23.66 14.30 22.41
N LEU A 349 22.35 14.07 22.55
CA LEU A 349 21.77 13.14 23.54
C LEU A 349 21.61 11.72 22.97
N VAL A 350 21.73 11.51 21.65
CA VAL A 350 21.56 10.17 21.04
C VAL A 350 22.57 9.13 21.55
N PRO A 351 23.85 9.47 21.84
CA PRO A 351 24.81 8.53 22.45
C PRO A 351 24.40 7.92 23.80
N LEU A 352 23.34 8.42 24.45
CA LEU A 352 22.76 7.78 25.63
C LEU A 352 21.93 6.53 25.30
N MET A 353 21.33 6.47 24.10
CA MET A 353 20.48 5.36 23.65
C MET A 353 21.12 4.49 22.58
N VAL A 354 21.94 5.08 21.71
CA VAL A 354 22.49 4.41 20.53
C VAL A 354 23.95 4.80 20.38
N ARG A 355 24.84 3.81 20.40
CA ARG A 355 26.25 3.97 20.06
C ARG A 355 26.64 3.07 18.90
N LYS A 356 27.80 3.33 18.32
CA LYS A 356 28.47 2.39 17.43
C LYS A 356 29.03 1.25 18.28
N SER A 357 28.77 0.01 17.88
CA SER A 357 29.37 -1.20 18.46
C SER A 357 30.76 -1.47 17.89
#